data_AF-A0A2T2VKW6-F1
#
_entry.id   AF-A0A2T2VKW6-F1
#
_cell.length_a   1.000
_cell.length_b   1.000
_cell.length_c   1.000
_cell.angle_alpha   90.00
_cell.angle_beta   90.00
_cell.angle_gamma   90.00
#
_symmetry.space_group_name_H-M   'P 1'
#
loop_
_entity.id
_entity.type
_entity.pdbx_description
1 polymer ?
#
loop_
_entity_poly.entity_id
_entity_poly.type
_entity_poly.pdbx_seq_one_letter_code
_entity_poly.pdbx_strand_id
1 'polypeptide(L)'
;MKLEAYIQELLYQKDHVVIPGFGAFITNYQPAQIQESRQAILPPSKKIAFNPGLQSSDAHLAHQITIEENLGFVEATNKIETKVQAWKNQLWQ
;
A
#
# COMPACT_ATOMS: atom_id res chain seq x y z
N MET A 1 10.57 -2.15 11.49
CA MET A 1 9.97 -2.10 10.14
C MET A 1 8.90 -1.03 10.06
N LYS A 2 9.03 -0.06 9.14
CA LYS A 2 7.97 0.89 8.79
C LYS A 2 7.20 0.34 7.59
N LEU A 3 6.19 -0.50 7.84
CA LEU A 3 5.43 -1.17 6.77
C LEU A 3 4.82 -0.16 5.78
N GLU A 4 4.40 1.00 6.29
CA GLU A 4 3.90 2.13 5.51
C GLU A 4 4.88 2.61 4.42
N ALA A 5 6.19 2.56 4.66
CA ALA A 5 7.20 2.99 3.68
C ALA A 5 7.28 2.03 2.48
N TYR A 6 7.27 0.72 2.73
CA TYR A 6 7.23 -0.30 1.69
C TYR A 6 5.96 -0.22 0.85
N ILE A 7 4.81 0.01 1.51
CA ILE A 7 3.54 0.20 0.81
C ILE A 7 3.61 1.44 -0.09
N GLN A 8 4.10 2.56 0.43
CA GLN A 8 4.25 3.80 -0.34
C GLN A 8 5.16 3.59 -1.57
N GLU A 9 6.32 2.98 -1.39
CA GLU A 9 7.26 2.72 -2.48
C GLU A 9 6.65 1.83 -3.56
N LEU A 10 5.98 0.76 -3.16
CA LEU A 10 5.31 -0.13 -4.10
C LEU A 10 4.16 0.56 -4.85
N LEU A 11 3.42 1.48 -4.23
CA LEU A 11 2.34 2.24 -4.90
C LEU A 11 2.86 3.30 -5.89
N TYR A 12 4.11 3.74 -5.77
CA TYR A 12 4.75 4.56 -6.81
C TYR A 12 5.00 3.74 -8.08
N GLN A 13 5.40 2.48 -7.92
CA GLN A 13 5.82 1.62 -9.04
C GLN A 13 4.68 0.78 -9.61
N LYS A 14 3.69 0.44 -8.79
CA LYS A 14 2.58 -0.47 -9.11
C LYS A 14 1.25 0.20 -8.91
N ASP A 15 0.21 -0.40 -9.46
CA ASP A 15 -1.16 0.11 -9.35
C ASP A 15 -1.92 -0.46 -8.15
N HIS A 16 -1.40 -1.51 -7.51
CA HIS A 16 -1.97 -2.04 -6.28
C HIS A 16 -0.92 -2.68 -5.38
N VAL A 17 -1.23 -2.71 -4.09
CA VAL A 17 -0.45 -3.40 -3.05
C VAL A 17 -1.43 -4.13 -2.13
N VAL A 18 -1.29 -5.45 -2.06
CA VAL A 18 -2.07 -6.28 -1.13
C VAL A 18 -1.30 -6.44 0.17
N ILE A 19 -2.00 -6.23 1.28
CA ILE A 19 -1.50 -6.42 2.65
C ILE A 19 -2.26 -7.61 3.25
N PRO A 20 -1.61 -8.78 3.37
CA PRO A 20 -2.23 -9.98 3.93
C PRO A 20 -2.91 -9.71 5.28
N GLY A 21 -4.15 -10.17 5.41
CA GLY A 21 -4.95 -9.99 6.62
C GLY A 21 -5.48 -8.57 6.86
N PHE A 22 -5.20 -7.59 5.99
CA PHE A 22 -5.71 -6.21 6.11
C PHE A 22 -6.60 -5.80 4.94
N GLY A 23 -6.14 -5.98 3.71
CA GLY A 23 -6.82 -5.53 2.49
C GLY A 23 -5.82 -5.09 1.43
N ALA A 24 -6.28 -4.35 0.42
CA ALA A 24 -5.42 -3.84 -0.64
C ALA A 24 -5.57 -2.33 -0.85
N PHE A 25 -4.44 -1.66 -1.10
CA PHE A 25 -4.42 -0.33 -1.67
C PHE A 25 -4.38 -0.43 -3.19
N ILE A 26 -5.22 0.36 -3.85
CA ILE A 26 -5.33 0.42 -5.31
C ILE A 26 -5.16 1.88 -5.70
N THR A 27 -4.37 2.14 -6.72
CA THR A 27 -4.18 3.45 -7.30
C THR A 27 -4.84 3.52 -8.66
N ASN A 28 -5.56 4.60 -8.90
CA ASN A 28 -6.12 4.92 -10.20
C ASN A 28 -5.42 6.18 -10.72
N TYR A 29 -5.01 6.15 -11.98
CA TYR A 29 -4.48 7.34 -12.64
C TYR A 29 -5.56 8.42 -12.70
N GLN A 30 -5.19 9.61 -12.26
CA GLN A 30 -5.99 10.82 -12.38
C GLN A 30 -5.27 11.75 -13.36
N PRO A 31 -5.89 12.09 -14.50
CA PRO A 31 -5.27 12.98 -15.48
C PRO A 31 -5.10 14.40 -14.92
N ALA A 32 -4.25 15.19 -15.58
CA ALA A 32 -4.12 16.61 -15.29
C ALA A 32 -5.48 17.30 -15.45
N GLN A 33 -5.78 18.26 -14.56
CA GLN A 33 -7.05 18.97 -14.55
C GLN A 33 -6.82 20.48 -14.47
N ILE A 34 -7.61 21.24 -15.21
CA ILE A 34 -7.63 22.70 -15.09
C ILE A 34 -8.58 23.04 -13.95
N GLN A 35 -8.05 23.69 -12.92
CA GLN A 35 -8.83 24.23 -11.82
C GLN A 35 -9.15 25.69 -12.08
N GLU A 36 -10.28 25.94 -12.76
CA GLU A 36 -10.71 27.28 -13.19
C GLU A 36 -10.81 28.28 -12.03
N SER A 37 -11.32 27.85 -10.88
CA SER A 37 -11.48 28.69 -9.69
C SER A 37 -10.16 29.25 -9.14
N ARG A 38 -9.04 28.59 -9.45
CA ARG A 38 -7.70 28.98 -9.01
C ARG A 38 -6.79 29.38 -10.17
N GLN A 39 -7.31 29.40 -11.40
CA GLN A 39 -6.55 29.60 -12.64
C GLN A 39 -5.27 28.75 -12.67
N ALA A 40 -5.36 27.50 -12.20
CA ALA A 40 -4.21 26.62 -12.02
C ALA A 40 -4.39 25.30 -12.77
N ILE A 41 -3.27 24.71 -13.20
CA ILE A 41 -3.24 23.36 -13.76
C ILE A 41 -2.78 22.42 -12.65
N LEU A 42 -3.63 21.46 -12.30
CA LEU A 42 -3.27 20.35 -11.43
C LEU A 42 -2.55 19.29 -12.26
N PRO A 43 -1.33 18.87 -11.86
CA PRO A 43 -0.60 17.83 -12.57
C PRO A 43 -1.33 16.48 -12.47
N PRO A 44 -1.02 15.53 -13.38
CA PRO A 44 -1.55 14.18 -13.26
C PRO A 44 -1.06 13.55 -11.94
N SER A 45 -1.92 12.74 -11.33
CA SER A 45 -1.69 12.17 -10.01
C SER A 45 -2.24 10.75 -9.92
N LYS A 46 -1.93 10.05 -8.84
CA LYS A 46 -2.54 8.75 -8.51
C LYS A 46 -3.54 8.94 -7.38
N LYS A 47 -4.81 8.61 -7.62
CA LYS A 47 -5.83 8.56 -6.57
C LYS A 47 -5.77 7.19 -5.89
N ILE A 48 -5.57 7.19 -4.58
CA ILE A 48 -5.49 5.96 -3.79
C ILE A 48 -6.87 5.61 -3.23
N ALA A 49 -7.25 4.35 -3.34
CA ALA A 49 -8.42 3.75 -2.72
C ALA A 49 -8.01 2.52 -1.91
N PHE A 50 -8.75 2.23 -0.84
CA PHE A 50 -8.53 1.05 -0.01
C PHE A 50 -9.71 0.08 -0.16
N ASN A 51 -9.40 -1.20 -0.37
CA ASN A 51 -10.38 -2.27 -0.46
C ASN A 51 -10.06 -3.37 0.58
N PRO A 52 -10.81 -3.47 1.69
CA PRO A 52 -10.59 -4.50 2.70
C PRO A 52 -10.95 -5.93 2.23
N GLY A 53 -11.80 -6.05 1.22
CA GLY A 53 -12.24 -7.34 0.68
C GLY A 53 -11.26 -7.99 -0.30
N LEU A 54 -10.31 -7.21 -0.83
CA LEU A 54 -9.29 -7.73 -1.74
C LEU A 54 -8.11 -8.29 -0.94
N GLN A 55 -8.14 -9.60 -0.68
CA GLN A 55 -7.11 -10.32 0.08
C GLN A 55 -6.35 -11.34 -0.77
N SER A 56 -6.52 -11.31 -2.10
CA SER A 56 -5.77 -12.14 -3.03
C SER A 56 -4.26 -11.90 -2.83
N SER A 57 -3.57 -12.90 -2.31
CA SER A 57 -2.20 -12.80 -1.81
C SER A 57 -1.18 -12.67 -2.96
N ASP A 58 -1.14 -11.50 -3.58
CA ASP A 58 -0.01 -11.11 -4.42
C ASP A 58 1.17 -10.91 -3.48
N ALA A 59 1.99 -11.94 -3.31
CA ALA A 59 3.12 -12.04 -2.38
C ALA A 59 4.23 -10.98 -2.60
N HIS A 60 3.98 -9.94 -3.40
CA HIS A 60 4.88 -8.84 -3.73
C HIS A 60 5.35 -8.05 -2.49
N LEU A 61 4.45 -7.75 -1.55
CA LEU A 61 4.83 -7.00 -0.35
C LEU A 61 5.80 -7.80 0.53
N ALA A 62 5.47 -9.07 0.77
CA ALA A 62 6.34 -9.98 1.51
C ALA A 62 7.69 -10.18 0.80
N HIS A 63 7.67 -10.39 -0.52
CA HIS A 63 8.87 -10.54 -1.32
C HIS A 63 9.78 -9.30 -1.28
N GLN A 64 9.22 -8.09 -1.39
CA GLN A 64 10.00 -6.86 -1.29
C GLN A 64 10.73 -6.75 0.05
N ILE A 65 10.03 -7.09 1.15
CA ILE A 65 10.62 -7.08 2.50
C ILE A 65 11.72 -8.13 2.63
N THR A 66 11.58 -9.32 2.01
CA THR A 66 12.66 -10.33 2.04
C THR A 66 13.94 -9.83 1.37
N ILE A 67 13.82 -9.08 0.26
CA ILE A 67 14.97 -8.53 -0.46
C ILE A 67 15.61 -7.40 0.34
N GLU A 68 14.83 -6.45 0.82
CA GLU A 68 15.36 -5.27 1.50
C GLU A 68 15.92 -5.56 2.89
N GLU A 69 15.29 -6.44 3.66
CA GLU A 69 15.74 -6.78 5.01
C GLU A 69 16.62 -8.05 5.04
N ASN A 70 16.83 -8.72 3.90
CA ASN A 70 17.56 -9.99 3.78
C ASN A 70 17.02 -11.08 4.74
N LEU A 71 15.71 -11.31 4.69
CA LEU A 71 14.99 -12.23 5.58
C LEU A 71 14.33 -13.37 4.82
N GLY A 72 14.00 -14.44 5.53
CA GLY A 72 13.15 -15.50 5.00
C GLY A 72 11.70 -15.04 4.77
N PHE A 73 11.02 -15.66 3.81
CA PHE A 73 9.62 -15.34 3.47
C PHE A 73 8.66 -15.46 4.66
N VAL A 74 8.86 -16.49 5.50
CA VAL A 74 8.06 -16.70 6.71
C VAL A 74 8.25 -15.55 7.70
N GLU A 75 9.49 -15.10 7.89
CA GLU A 75 9.81 -14.00 8.80
C GLU A 75 9.23 -12.67 8.32
N ALA A 76 9.34 -12.38 7.02
CA ALA A 76 8.71 -11.21 6.40
C ALA A 76 7.18 -11.22 6.59
N THR A 77 6.53 -12.38 6.38
CA THR A 77 5.08 -12.53 6.56
C THR A 77 4.66 -12.32 8.02
N ASN A 78 5.40 -12.89 8.98
CA ASN A 78 5.15 -12.69 10.41
C ASN A 78 5.29 -11.22 10.83
N LYS A 79 6.28 -10.50 10.27
CA LYS A 79 6.45 -9.06 10.51
C LYS A 79 5.28 -8.25 9.97
N ILE A 80 4.78 -8.58 8.77
CA ILE A 80 3.58 -7.94 8.21
C ILE A 80 2.38 -8.19 9.12
N GLU A 81 2.14 -9.44 9.49
CA GLU A 81 0.99 -9.82 10.32
C GLU A 81 1.02 -9.10 11.68
N THR A 82 2.16 -9.09 12.37
CA THR A 82 2.34 -8.39 13.65
C THR A 82 1.97 -6.90 13.53
N LYS A 83 2.40 -6.26 12.43
CA LYS A 83 2.10 -4.84 12.19
C LYS A 83 0.62 -4.62 11.86
N VAL A 84 0.01 -5.50 11.07
CA VAL A 84 -1.42 -5.46 10.75
C VAL A 84 -2.28 -5.63 12.00
N GLN A 85 -1.92 -6.54 12.91
CA GLN A 85 -2.63 -6.70 14.18
C GLN A 85 -2.56 -5.43 15.03
N ALA A 86 -1.38 -4.79 15.10
CA ALA A 86 -1.25 -3.50 15.78
C ALA A 86 -2.16 -2.42 15.17
N TRP A 87 -2.25 -2.33 13.84
CA TRP A 87 -3.16 -1.39 13.16
C TRP A 87 -4.63 -1.68 13.45
N LYS A 88 -5.06 -2.94 13.38
CA LYS A 88 -6.44 -3.32 13.70
C LYS A 88 -6.81 -2.95 15.13
N ASN A 89 -5.91 -3.21 16.08
CA ASN A 89 -6.12 -2.86 17.49
C ASN A 89 -6.20 -1.35 17.73
N GLN A 90 -5.65 -0.51 16.85
CA GLN A 90 -5.75 0.95 16.92
C GLN A 90 -7.02 1.49 16.24
N LEU A 91 -7.43 0.87 15.14
CA LEU A 91 -8.58 1.32 14.35
C LEU A 91 -9.93 0.88 14.93
N TRP A 92 -9.95 -0.22 15.67
CA TRP A 92 -11.16 -0.81 16.26
C TRP A 92 -11.17 -0.69 17.79
N GLN A 93 -10.73 0.47 18.31
CA GLN A 93 -10.94 0.87 19.69
C GLN A 93 -12.28 1.57 19.89
#